data_AF-A0A943TY64-F1
#
_entry.id   AF-A0A943TY64-F1
#
_cell.length_a   1.000
_cell.length_b   1.000
_cell.length_c   1.000
_cell.angle_alpha   90.00
_cell.angle_beta   90.00
_cell.angle_gamma   90.00
#
_symmetry.space_group_name_H-M   'P 1'
#
loop_
_entity.id
_entity.type
_entity.pdbx_description
1 polymer ?
#
loop_
_entity_poly.entity_id
_entity_poly.type
_entity_poly.pdbx_seq_one_letter_code
_entity_poly.pdbx_strand_id
1 'polypeptide(L)'
;MKVLVKKFTLRYNGTAYPAGSVADLPEYIALALVEESPKEFSAVDAADAAVEAAPSAPVEDVPVVDDSEVVELPPVDFSKNRKK
;
A
#
# COMPACT_ATOMS: atom_id res chain seq x y z
N MET A 1 2.73 -16.65 -7.72
CA MET A 1 1.33 -17.11 -7.67
C MET A 1 0.51 -15.96 -7.11
N LYS A 2 -0.77 -15.82 -7.45
CA LYS A 2 -1.58 -14.69 -6.96
C LYS A 2 -2.61 -15.15 -5.95
N VAL A 3 -2.86 -14.33 -4.93
CA VAL A 3 -3.84 -14.60 -3.88
C VAL A 3 -4.76 -13.40 -3.69
N LEU A 4 -6.07 -13.62 -3.80
CA LEU A 4 -7.08 -12.63 -3.47
C LEU A 4 -7.29 -12.59 -1.96
N VAL A 5 -7.19 -11.40 -1.37
CA VAL A 5 -7.53 -11.14 0.02
C VAL A 5 -9.02 -10.81 0.10
N LYS A 6 -9.85 -11.59 0.82
CA LYS A 6 -11.32 -11.41 0.81
C LYS A 6 -11.85 -10.42 1.84
N LYS A 7 -11.34 -10.48 3.07
CA LYS A 7 -11.94 -9.77 4.23
C LYS A 7 -10.96 -9.00 5.11
N PHE A 8 -9.66 -9.12 4.86
CA PHE A 8 -8.60 -8.58 5.72
C PHE A 8 -7.66 -7.67 4.94
N THR A 9 -6.76 -7.01 5.65
CA THR A 9 -5.62 -6.31 5.03
C THR A 9 -4.36 -7.11 5.28
N LEU A 10 -3.86 -7.80 4.24
CA LEU A 10 -2.60 -8.53 4.30
C LEU A 10 -1.45 -7.53 4.26
N ARG A 11 -0.48 -7.62 5.18
CA ARG A 11 0.75 -6.84 5.12
C ARG A 11 1.92 -7.77 4.79
N TYR A 12 2.55 -7.55 3.65
CA TYR A 12 3.69 -8.37 3.20
C TYR A 12 4.79 -7.46 2.66
N ASN A 13 6.02 -7.61 3.16
CA ASN A 13 7.18 -6.79 2.79
C ASN A 13 6.94 -5.28 2.84
N GLY A 14 6.15 -4.81 3.81
CA GLY A 14 5.77 -3.39 3.93
C GLY A 14 4.63 -2.94 3.02
N THR A 15 4.17 -3.79 2.10
CA THR A 15 3.02 -3.53 1.25
C THR A 15 1.73 -4.01 1.92
N ALA A 16 0.71 -3.17 1.95
CA ALA A 16 -0.62 -3.52 2.44
C ALA A 16 -1.56 -3.86 1.26
N TYR A 17 -2.16 -5.03 1.31
CA TYR A 17 -3.16 -5.52 0.36
C TYR A 17 -4.51 -5.57 1.07
N PRO A 18 -5.40 -4.58 0.86
CA PRO A 18 -6.72 -4.55 1.49
C PRO A 18 -7.64 -5.64 0.93
N ALA A 19 -8.78 -5.83 1.59
CA ALA A 19 -9.82 -6.75 1.14
C ALA A 19 -10.26 -6.40 -0.30
N GLY A 20 -10.47 -7.42 -1.12
CA GLY A 20 -10.70 -7.31 -2.56
C GLY A 20 -9.42 -7.18 -3.39
N SER A 21 -8.24 -7.06 -2.78
CA SER A 21 -6.99 -6.92 -3.54
C SER A 21 -6.30 -8.24 -3.81
N VAL A 22 -5.60 -8.30 -4.93
CA VAL A 22 -4.78 -9.45 -5.32
C VAL A 22 -3.33 -9.19 -4.93
N ALA A 23 -2.78 -10.03 -4.06
CA ALA A 23 -1.38 -10.02 -3.69
C ALA A 23 -0.58 -10.99 -4.58
N ASP A 24 0.53 -10.52 -5.13
CA ASP A 24 1.48 -11.38 -5.85
C ASP A 24 2.50 -11.91 -4.84
N LEU A 25 2.41 -13.21 -4.55
CA LEU A 25 3.19 -13.88 -3.52
C LEU A 25 3.90 -15.10 -4.09
N PRO A 26 5.03 -15.51 -3.51
CA PRO A 26 5.62 -16.79 -3.85
C PRO A 26 4.67 -17.93 -3.46
N GLU A 27 4.69 -19.00 -4.25
CA GLU A 27 3.71 -20.10 -4.19
C GLU A 27 3.63 -20.76 -2.81
N TYR A 28 4.77 -20.97 -2.13
CA TYR A 28 4.79 -21.55 -0.79
C TYR A 28 4.04 -20.71 0.25
N ILE A 29 4.10 -19.37 0.16
CA ILE A 29 3.36 -18.48 1.07
C ILE A 29 1.89 -18.42 0.67
N ALA A 30 1.63 -18.33 -0.64
CA ALA A 30 0.28 -18.29 -1.17
C ALA A 30 -0.54 -19.53 -0.75
N LEU A 31 0.06 -20.72 -0.91
CA LEU A 31 -0.54 -21.98 -0.49
C LEU A 31 -0.75 -22.03 1.02
N ALA A 32 0.26 -21.64 1.82
CA ALA A 32 0.13 -21.59 3.28
C ALA A 32 -1.03 -20.68 3.72
N LEU A 33 -1.19 -19.50 3.12
CA LEU A 33 -2.30 -18.58 3.46
C LEU A 33 -3.66 -19.17 3.10
N VAL A 34 -3.77 -19.83 1.94
CA VAL A 34 -5.01 -20.48 1.52
C VAL A 34 -5.31 -21.72 2.36
N GLU A 35 -4.30 -22.42 2.85
CA GLU A 35 -4.45 -23.62 3.70
C GLU A 35 -4.79 -23.27 5.15
N GLU A 36 -4.08 -22.31 5.75
CA GLU A 36 -4.35 -21.81 7.10
C GLU A 36 -5.69 -21.06 7.17
N SER A 37 -6.00 -20.29 6.12
CA SER A 37 -7.12 -19.35 6.08
C SER A 37 -7.88 -19.36 4.74
N PRO A 38 -8.48 -20.50 4.32
CA PRO A 38 -9.18 -20.63 3.03
C PRO A 38 -10.45 -19.76 2.91
N LYS A 39 -10.96 -19.27 4.05
CA LYS A 39 -12.12 -18.37 4.11
C LYS A 39 -11.73 -16.93 3.81
N GLU A 40 -10.47 -16.58 4.03
CA GLU A 40 -9.94 -15.22 4.01
C GLU A 40 -9.10 -14.98 2.75
N PHE A 41 -8.51 -16.05 2.21
CA PHE A 41 -7.66 -16.02 1.02
C PHE A 41 -8.20 -16.95 -0.08
N SER A 42 -7.93 -16.61 -1.34
CA SER A 42 -8.26 -17.44 -2.50
C SER A 42 -7.11 -17.42 -3.48
N ALA A 43 -6.62 -18.59 -3.91
CA ALA A 43 -5.66 -18.67 -5.00
C ALA A 43 -6.32 -18.17 -6.29
N VAL A 44 -5.64 -17.29 -7.01
CA VAL A 44 -6.05 -16.78 -8.32
C VAL A 44 -4.95 -17.13 -9.29
N ASP A 45 -5.28 -17.89 -10.33
CA ASP A 45 -4.33 -18.17 -11.40
C ASP A 45 -4.04 -16.90 -12.20
N ALA A 46 -2.79 -16.77 -12.68
CA ALA A 46 -2.35 -15.58 -13.41
C ALA A 46 -3.17 -15.31 -14.70
N ALA A 47 -3.83 -16.34 -15.23
CA ALA A 47 -4.74 -16.24 -16.37
C ALA A 47 -6.05 -15.51 -16.03
N ASP A 48 -6.51 -15.58 -14.78
CA ASP A 48 -7.79 -15.01 -14.32
C ASP A 48 -7.59 -13.59 -13.74
N ALA A 49 -6.39 -13.29 -13.21
CA ALA A 49 -6.04 -11.98 -12.67
C ALA A 49 -5.91 -10.86 -13.73
N ALA A 50 -6.04 -11.17 -15.02
CA ALA A 50 -5.97 -10.20 -16.11
C ALA A 50 -7.29 -9.42 -16.33
N VAL A 51 -8.40 -9.85 -15.71
CA VAL A 51 -9.73 -9.26 -15.99
C VAL A 51 -10.14 -8.19 -14.95
N GLU A 52 -9.51 -8.17 -13.77
CA GLU A 52 -9.88 -7.26 -12.67
C GLU A 52 -8.70 -6.40 -12.16
N ALA A 53 -7.68 -6.19 -12.99
CA ALA A 53 -6.68 -5.15 -12.77
C ALA A 53 -7.07 -3.87 -13.52
N ALA A 54 -8.26 -3.35 -13.25
CA ALA A 54 -8.50 -1.93 -13.49
C ALA A 54 -7.67 -1.16 -12.45
N PRO A 55 -6.71 -0.30 -12.84
CA PRO A 55 -5.93 0.48 -11.89
C PRO A 55 -6.88 1.52 -11.26
N SER A 56 -7.51 1.17 -10.15
CA SER A 56 -8.13 2.16 -9.28
C SER A 56 -7.01 2.93 -8.59
N ALA A 57 -6.64 4.02 -9.25
CA ALA A 57 -6.11 5.28 -8.76
C ALA A 57 -5.18 5.27 -7.52
N PRO A 58 -3.98 5.89 -7.61
CA PRO A 58 -3.27 6.33 -6.42
C PRO A 58 -4.10 7.45 -5.78
N VAL A 59 -4.65 7.20 -4.60
CA VAL A 59 -5.18 8.26 -3.73
C VAL A 59 -4.35 8.26 -2.46
N GLU A 60 -3.17 8.86 -2.55
CA GLU A 60 -2.67 9.66 -1.43
C GLU A 60 -3.15 11.10 -1.64
N ASP A 61 -3.90 11.52 -0.64
CA ASP A 61 -4.53 12.81 -0.39
C ASP A 61 -3.50 13.93 -0.22
N VAL A 62 -3.57 15.00 -1.03
CA VAL A 62 -3.47 16.40 -0.58
C VAL A 62 -3.91 17.38 -1.68
N PRO A 63 -4.64 18.47 -1.32
CA PRO A 63 -5.41 19.31 -2.24
C PRO A 63 -4.55 20.24 -3.12
N VAL A 64 -5.12 20.57 -4.29
CA VAL A 64 -4.73 21.71 -5.13
C VAL A 64 -4.55 22.98 -4.29
N VAL A 65 -3.33 23.46 -4.23
CA VAL A 65 -3.03 24.90 -4.24
C VAL A 65 -1.90 25.11 -5.24
N ASP A 66 -2.31 25.68 -6.36
CA ASP A 66 -1.53 26.58 -7.19
C ASP A 66 -0.67 27.49 -6.31
N ASP A 67 0.66 27.44 -6.44
CA ASP A 67 1.49 28.63 -6.68
C ASP A 67 2.96 28.17 -6.81
N SER A 68 3.48 28.37 -8.01
CA SER A 68 4.75 29.06 -8.25
C SER A 68 5.85 28.93 -7.17
N GLU A 69 6.95 28.33 -7.59
CA GLU A 69 8.33 28.73 -7.33
C GLU A 69 8.58 29.94 -6.40
N VAL A 70 9.60 29.76 -5.56
CA VAL A 70 10.31 30.74 -4.72
C VAL A 70 9.77 30.86 -3.29
N VAL A 71 10.51 30.31 -2.32
CA VAL A 71 11.17 31.07 -1.23
C VAL A 71 12.12 30.13 -0.48
N GLU A 72 13.40 30.31 -0.78
CA GLU A 72 14.55 30.39 0.12
C GLU A 72 14.43 29.80 1.54
N LEU A 73 15.35 28.88 1.83
CA LEU A 73 15.69 28.41 3.18
C LEU A 73 15.87 29.60 4.14
N PRO A 74 15.15 29.71 5.27
CA PRO A 74 15.60 30.58 6.34
C PRO A 74 16.84 29.94 7.01
N PRO A 75 17.90 30.71 7.28
CA PRO A 75 19.01 30.20 8.08
C PRO A 75 18.51 29.83 9.48
N VAL A 76 19.01 28.69 9.97
CA VAL A 76 18.70 28.17 11.30
C VAL A 76 19.18 29.16 12.35
N ASP A 77 18.26 29.95 12.91
CA ASP A 77 18.57 30.86 14.02
C ASP A 77 18.56 30.08 15.34
N PHE A 78 19.73 29.54 15.73
CA PHE A 78 19.98 29.00 17.07
C PHE A 78 20.08 30.15 18.11
N SER A 79 19.01 30.90 18.30
CA SER A 79 18.91 31.92 19.34
C SER A 79 18.40 31.34 20.66
N LYS A 80 19.34 30.68 21.35
CA LYS A 80 19.54 30.62 22.81
C LYS A 80 18.29 30.79 23.70
N ASN A 81 17.81 29.66 24.22
CA ASN A 81 17.18 29.58 25.53
C ASN A 81 18.04 30.31 26.59
N ARG A 82 17.57 31.44 27.11
CA ARG A 82 18.06 32.00 28.37
C ARG A 82 16.89 32.40 29.27
N LYS A 83 16.48 31.40 30.03
CA LYS A 83 15.78 31.44 31.32
C LYS A 83 16.11 32.70 32.13
N LYS A 84 15.08 33.48 32.48
CA LYS A 84 15.00 34.17 33.77
C LYS A 84 13.55 34.46 34.12
#